data_AF-A0A7R9R4K9-F1
#
_entry.id   AF-A0A7R9R4K9-F1
#
_cell.length_a   1.000
_cell.length_b   1.000
_cell.length_c   1.000
_cell.angle_alpha   90.00
_cell.angle_beta   90.00
_cell.angle_gamma   90.00
#
_symmetry.space_group_name_H-M   'P 1'
#
loop_
_entity.id
_entity.type
_entity.pdbx_description
1 polymer ?
#
loop_
_entity_poly.entity_id
_entity_poly.type
_entity_poly.pdbx_seq_one_letter_code
_entity_poly.pdbx_strand_id
1 'polypeptide(L)'
;MLGLIKIALWEVRQTKSGVDPRAATLSLLLIAAIAAAGWSTSQFGFHTGDKLYTVAVDEEHLAEIIRTNPKFDVTTGGYNATKRFDLLIKRGVVTYQGDERSIAALDALDRTIREYDEERLIAKNDIPNAFPVWITINYLPRIQSFNLPTTLPHEDETSDSEDIYIIVPQEEDEERRATLPTPQPIVPTKETSRGRNIFQFDSQNIATPSKIEPPLPFRSVVLTFFFIFPIHFIAQFYSASIMNERVRKSGSLLLTAPIRASEIVLGKMLPYLAITLLFTILIGVAVGGNHRIVPLLLPVILTFLSTSFLAAVLARSFKELTFILVFLSVSLSGYLFLPTIFVNVHGVSTISPMSLVVELIEGEKIKLAEYLFATLPLYLVSLLVFTFGIFIYRDEDLFSQKSIPSKLIDSIEVFLTRLNEGYFSVFSLSALLIPIAFIFQLVAIVLLFNLPIETSIVLFVIVAALIEEGLKPLGIYTILKRKPETSFRQSAMLGAASGLGFFVGEKLIVLIVLISIADSIYGTAMGIGLLIPPLILHTTTTTTSALLTRRAGVKFYPLAVAIAATIHITYNLYLLRGAINV
;
A
#
# COMPACT_ATOMS: atom_id res chain seq x y z
N MET A 1 -0.21 -34.32 -9.54
CA MET A 1 1.07 -33.92 -8.89
C MET A 1 2.32 -34.29 -9.70
N LEU A 2 2.47 -35.55 -10.17
CA LEU A 2 3.60 -35.92 -11.04
C LEU A 2 3.68 -35.07 -12.33
N GLY A 3 2.55 -34.66 -12.91
CA GLY A 3 2.51 -33.76 -14.07
C GLY A 3 3.04 -32.36 -13.75
N LEU A 4 2.59 -31.76 -12.65
CA LEU A 4 2.99 -30.43 -12.21
C LEU A 4 4.51 -30.30 -12.02
N ILE A 5 5.13 -31.23 -11.30
CA ILE A 5 6.58 -31.21 -11.04
C ILE A 5 7.37 -31.42 -12.34
N LYS A 6 6.90 -32.30 -13.23
CA LYS A 6 7.52 -32.51 -14.55
C LYS A 6 7.52 -31.24 -15.39
N ILE A 7 6.39 -30.52 -15.41
CA ILE A 7 6.30 -29.22 -16.10
C ILE A 7 7.23 -28.20 -15.47
N ALA A 8 7.29 -28.11 -14.13
CA ALA A 8 8.19 -27.19 -13.44
C ALA A 8 9.67 -27.45 -13.80
N LEU A 9 10.10 -28.71 -13.79
CA LEU A 9 11.47 -29.10 -14.17
C LEU A 9 11.75 -28.84 -15.66
N TRP A 10 10.75 -29.04 -16.52
CA TRP A 10 10.85 -28.73 -17.94
C TRP A 10 10.99 -27.23 -18.18
N GLU A 11 10.21 -26.40 -17.48
CA GLU A 11 10.26 -24.94 -17.56
C GLU A 11 11.65 -24.40 -17.17
N VAL A 12 12.25 -24.93 -16.10
CA VAL A 12 13.63 -24.58 -15.69
C VAL A 12 14.65 -24.90 -16.79
N ARG A 13 14.51 -26.05 -17.46
CA ARG A 13 15.40 -26.44 -18.55
C ARG A 13 15.20 -25.56 -19.79
N GLN A 14 13.96 -25.26 -20.14
CA GLN A 14 13.63 -24.42 -21.28
C GLN A 14 14.14 -22.99 -21.09
N THR A 15 13.95 -22.43 -19.89
CA THR A 15 14.42 -21.07 -19.54
C THR A 15 15.94 -20.95 -19.72
N LYS A 16 16.72 -21.96 -19.31
CA LYS A 16 18.18 -21.99 -19.53
C LYS A 16 18.60 -21.95 -21.00
N SER A 17 17.75 -22.46 -21.91
CA SER A 17 18.04 -22.52 -23.35
C SER A 17 17.52 -21.33 -24.15
N GLY A 18 16.58 -20.55 -23.61
CA GLY A 18 15.85 -19.51 -24.34
C GLY A 18 16.14 -18.07 -23.92
N VAL A 19 16.78 -17.84 -22.78
CA VAL A 19 17.12 -16.48 -22.30
C VAL A 19 18.46 -16.06 -22.88
N ASP A 20 18.52 -14.88 -23.51
CA ASP A 20 19.79 -14.28 -23.93
C ASP A 20 20.70 -14.15 -22.70
N PRO A 21 21.91 -14.75 -22.70
CA PRO A 21 22.83 -14.68 -21.56
C PRO A 21 23.12 -13.23 -21.15
N ARG A 22 23.11 -12.27 -22.08
CA ARG A 22 23.26 -10.84 -21.75
C ARG A 22 22.09 -10.33 -20.93
N ALA A 23 20.87 -10.62 -21.34
CA ALA A 23 19.66 -10.23 -20.60
C ALA A 23 19.61 -10.89 -19.21
N ALA A 24 20.00 -12.17 -19.10
CA ALA A 24 20.10 -12.86 -17.81
C ALA A 24 21.15 -12.22 -16.89
N THR A 25 22.34 -11.91 -17.41
CA THR A 25 23.39 -11.25 -16.62
C THR A 25 22.98 -9.85 -16.16
N LEU A 26 22.37 -9.04 -17.03
CA LEU A 26 21.87 -7.71 -16.68
C LEU A 26 20.77 -7.77 -15.62
N SER A 27 19.87 -8.74 -15.75
CA SER A 27 18.81 -9.01 -14.76
C SER A 27 19.40 -9.34 -13.38
N LEU A 28 20.39 -10.22 -13.35
CA LEU A 28 21.02 -10.67 -12.12
C LEU A 28 21.86 -9.56 -11.48
N LEU A 29 22.57 -8.77 -12.31
CA LEU A 29 23.28 -7.56 -11.87
C LEU A 29 22.32 -6.52 -11.30
N LEU A 30 21.16 -6.31 -11.92
CA LEU A 30 20.16 -5.36 -11.44
C LEU A 30 19.61 -5.79 -10.08
N ILE A 31 19.28 -7.08 -9.92
CA ILE A 31 18.79 -7.61 -8.64
C ILE A 31 19.90 -7.56 -7.59
N ALA A 32 21.15 -7.89 -7.95
CA ALA A 32 22.30 -7.75 -7.06
C ALA A 32 22.54 -6.29 -6.65
N ALA A 33 22.38 -5.34 -7.58
CA ALA A 33 22.47 -3.91 -7.29
C ALA A 33 21.37 -3.45 -6.34
N ILE A 34 20.13 -3.96 -6.49
CA ILE A 34 19.03 -3.69 -5.57
C ILE A 34 19.32 -4.26 -4.19
N ALA A 35 19.80 -5.51 -4.10
CA ALA A 35 20.17 -6.12 -2.83
C ALA A 35 21.34 -5.38 -2.16
N ALA A 36 22.35 -4.97 -2.93
CA ALA A 36 23.49 -4.18 -2.45
C ALA A 36 23.04 -2.78 -2.00
N ALA A 37 22.13 -2.13 -2.72
CA ALA A 37 21.53 -0.86 -2.31
C ALA A 37 20.73 -1.02 -1.02
N GLY A 38 19.93 -2.08 -0.89
CA GLY A 38 19.19 -2.42 0.33
C GLY A 38 20.10 -2.65 1.53
N TRP A 39 21.19 -3.40 1.34
CA TRP A 39 22.21 -3.62 2.36
C TRP A 39 22.97 -2.34 2.73
N SER A 40 23.40 -1.55 1.74
CA SER A 40 24.06 -0.28 1.99
C SER A 40 23.14 0.68 2.76
N THR A 41 21.85 0.70 2.42
CA THR A 41 20.86 1.53 3.11
C THR A 41 20.64 1.04 4.55
N SER A 42 20.73 -0.27 4.84
CA SER A 42 20.57 -0.79 6.20
C SER A 42 21.79 -0.54 7.08
N GLN A 43 23.00 -0.58 6.52
CA GLN A 43 24.25 -0.38 7.27
C GLN A 43 24.59 1.09 7.47
N PHE A 44 24.44 1.89 6.42
CA PHE A 44 24.89 3.28 6.41
C PHE A 44 23.71 4.25 6.50
N GLY A 45 22.46 3.83 6.31
CA GLY A 45 21.36 4.77 6.11
C GLY A 45 21.41 5.42 4.72
N PHE A 46 20.39 6.22 4.39
CA PHE A 46 20.24 6.80 3.06
C PHE A 46 20.93 8.18 2.98
N HIS A 47 22.20 8.20 2.55
CA HIS A 47 23.00 9.43 2.40
C HIS A 47 22.78 10.14 1.05
N THR A 48 21.52 10.37 0.66
CA THR A 48 21.23 11.19 -0.53
C THR A 48 21.24 12.65 -0.11
N GLY A 49 22.44 13.20 0.01
CA GLY A 49 22.62 14.53 0.58
C GLY A 49 24.07 14.90 0.87
N ASP A 50 24.98 13.94 0.86
CA ASP A 50 26.36 14.21 1.24
C ASP A 50 27.10 14.95 0.12
N LYS A 51 27.94 15.92 0.52
CA LYS A 51 28.82 16.68 -0.39
C LYS A 51 28.09 17.36 -1.55
N LEU A 52 26.82 17.74 -1.35
CA LEU A 52 26.01 18.48 -2.32
C LEU A 52 26.60 19.86 -2.65
N TYR A 53 27.21 20.52 -1.67
CA TYR A 53 27.71 21.89 -1.82
C TYR A 53 29.21 21.95 -1.60
N THR A 54 29.91 22.61 -2.51
CA THR A 54 31.34 22.82 -2.44
C THR A 54 31.64 24.14 -1.74
N VAL A 55 32.42 24.10 -0.66
CA VAL A 55 32.76 25.28 0.14
C VAL A 55 34.26 25.39 0.31
N ALA A 56 34.81 26.56 0.00
CA ALA A 56 36.19 26.88 0.28
C ALA A 56 36.28 27.88 1.44
N VAL A 57 37.08 27.57 2.44
CA VAL A 57 37.22 28.34 3.68
C VAL A 57 38.70 28.61 3.96
N ASP A 58 39.04 29.82 4.38
CA ASP A 58 40.41 30.19 4.77
C ASP A 58 40.76 29.82 6.21
N GLU A 59 39.78 29.78 7.11
CA GLU A 59 39.96 29.46 8.52
C GLU A 59 39.59 28.00 8.84
N GLU A 60 40.51 27.25 9.46
CA GLU A 60 40.30 25.82 9.79
C GLU A 60 39.19 25.63 10.83
N HIS A 61 39.01 26.57 11.76
CA HIS A 61 37.92 26.50 12.74
C HIS A 61 36.54 26.52 12.08
N LEU A 62 36.32 27.42 11.12
CA LEU A 62 35.07 27.46 10.35
C LEU A 62 34.90 26.19 9.51
N ALA A 63 36.00 25.63 8.99
CA ALA A 63 35.96 24.37 8.27
C ALA A 63 35.53 23.18 9.14
N GLU A 64 35.96 23.12 10.40
CA GLU A 64 35.51 22.10 11.35
C GLU A 64 34.01 22.22 11.65
N ILE A 65 33.49 23.45 11.80
CA ILE A 65 32.06 23.69 11.98
C ILE A 65 31.28 23.23 10.75
N ILE A 66 31.71 23.59 9.55
CA ILE A 66 30.95 23.27 8.33
C ILE A 66 30.99 21.76 8.04
N ARG A 67 32.05 21.06 8.44
CA ARG A 67 32.18 19.59 8.32
C ARG A 67 31.21 18.82 9.22
N THR A 68 30.58 19.45 10.22
CA THR A 68 29.53 18.78 11.02
C THR A 68 28.30 18.46 10.18
N ASN A 69 28.05 19.26 9.12
CA ASN A 69 26.97 19.00 8.18
C ASN A 69 27.49 18.21 6.97
N PRO A 70 27.04 16.96 6.76
CA PRO A 70 27.55 16.10 5.70
C PRO A 70 27.25 16.62 4.29
N LYS A 71 26.34 17.61 4.14
CA LYS A 71 26.01 18.26 2.85
C LYS A 71 27.18 19.03 2.24
N PHE A 72 28.20 19.40 3.02
CA PHE A 72 29.30 20.22 2.54
C PHE A 72 30.58 19.43 2.23
N ASP A 73 31.13 19.66 1.04
CA ASP A 73 32.50 19.28 0.67
C ASP A 73 33.44 20.46 0.94
N VAL A 74 34.12 20.41 2.09
CA VAL A 74 34.90 21.53 2.62
C VAL A 74 36.37 21.44 2.19
N THR A 75 36.85 22.46 1.48
CA THR A 75 38.26 22.61 1.11
C THR A 75 38.93 23.72 1.92
N THR A 76 40.03 23.42 2.61
CA THR A 76 40.81 24.40 3.39
C THR A 76 42.13 24.73 2.70
N GLY A 77 42.59 25.98 2.83
CA GLY A 77 44.00 26.34 2.58
C GLY A 77 44.49 26.38 1.13
N GLY A 78 43.65 26.69 0.13
CA GLY A 78 44.14 26.89 -1.23
C GLY A 78 43.08 27.31 -2.24
N TYR A 79 42.99 28.62 -2.51
CA TYR A 79 42.12 29.17 -3.55
C TYR A 79 42.73 28.89 -4.93
N ASN A 80 42.43 27.72 -5.52
CA ASN A 80 42.72 27.50 -6.93
C ASN A 80 41.68 28.27 -7.76
N ALA A 81 42.10 29.35 -8.42
CA ALA A 81 41.24 30.23 -9.23
C ALA A 81 40.50 29.50 -10.39
N THR A 82 40.87 28.25 -10.66
CA THR A 82 40.27 27.38 -11.69
C THR A 82 39.13 26.49 -11.17
N LYS A 83 38.96 26.33 -9.85
CA LYS A 83 37.90 25.50 -9.27
C LYS A 83 36.73 26.38 -8.82
N ARG A 84 35.55 26.19 -9.42
CA ARG A 84 34.30 26.85 -8.98
C ARG A 84 33.82 26.21 -7.68
N PHE A 85 33.56 27.04 -6.68
CA PHE A 85 32.94 26.66 -5.41
C PHE A 85 31.56 27.30 -5.30
N ASP A 86 30.60 26.59 -4.71
CA ASP A 86 29.26 27.12 -4.47
C ASP A 86 29.31 28.27 -3.43
N LEU A 87 30.14 28.13 -2.40
CA LEU A 87 30.44 29.17 -1.42
C LEU A 87 31.95 29.39 -1.24
N LEU A 88 32.32 30.66 -1.08
CA LEU A 88 33.67 31.09 -0.77
C LEU A 88 33.64 31.91 0.52
N ILE A 89 34.24 31.39 1.58
CA ILE A 89 34.34 32.07 2.87
C ILE A 89 35.76 32.60 3.00
N LYS A 90 35.88 33.92 3.18
CA LYS A 90 37.17 34.58 3.37
C LYS A 90 37.06 35.64 4.45
N ARG A 91 37.83 35.51 5.53
CA ARG A 91 37.86 36.43 6.67
C ARG A 91 36.46 36.73 7.21
N GLY A 92 35.64 35.68 7.32
CA GLY A 92 34.24 35.78 7.75
C GLY A 92 33.25 36.35 6.72
N VAL A 93 33.70 36.70 5.50
CA VAL A 93 32.80 37.14 4.43
C VAL A 93 32.44 35.97 3.53
N VAL A 94 31.14 35.69 3.41
CA VAL A 94 30.61 34.64 2.53
C VAL A 94 30.30 35.24 1.16
N THR A 95 30.93 34.71 0.11
CA THR A 95 30.65 35.03 -1.29
C THR A 95 30.04 33.83 -1.98
N TYR A 96 29.00 34.04 -2.78
CA TYR A 96 28.26 33.00 -3.50
C TYR A 96 28.01 33.46 -4.95
N GLN A 97 27.66 32.53 -5.85
CA GLN A 97 27.58 32.80 -7.29
C GLN A 97 26.23 33.36 -7.75
N GLY A 98 25.18 33.26 -6.93
CA GLY A 98 23.85 33.78 -7.20
C GLY A 98 22.97 32.86 -8.06
N ASP A 99 23.42 31.63 -8.33
CA ASP A 99 22.59 30.57 -8.89
C ASP A 99 21.76 29.88 -7.79
N GLU A 100 20.68 29.19 -8.18
CA GLU A 100 19.79 28.49 -7.24
C GLU A 100 20.56 27.54 -6.31
N ARG A 101 21.63 26.91 -6.81
CA ARG A 101 22.49 26.01 -6.04
C ARG A 101 23.30 26.74 -4.97
N SER A 102 23.97 27.84 -5.27
CA SER A 102 24.75 28.59 -4.27
C SER A 102 23.87 29.32 -3.26
N ILE A 103 22.65 29.71 -3.64
CA ILE A 103 21.64 30.24 -2.70
C ILE A 103 21.18 29.14 -1.73
N ALA A 104 20.89 27.94 -2.23
CA ALA A 104 20.54 26.79 -1.38
C ALA A 104 21.71 26.37 -0.47
N ALA A 105 22.96 26.48 -0.96
CA ALA A 105 24.16 26.28 -0.15
C ALA A 105 24.25 27.31 0.98
N LEU A 106 23.93 28.57 0.71
CA LEU A 106 23.94 29.64 1.72
C LEU A 106 22.91 29.40 2.83
N ASP A 107 21.68 28.98 2.48
CA ASP A 107 20.66 28.58 3.48
C ASP A 107 21.14 27.39 4.32
N ALA A 108 21.75 26.39 3.68
CA ALA A 108 22.33 25.25 4.38
C ALA A 108 23.49 25.66 5.32
N LEU A 109 24.28 26.67 4.95
CA LEU A 109 25.38 27.18 5.78
C LEU A 109 24.84 27.91 7.01
N ASP A 110 23.84 28.78 6.82
CA ASP A 110 23.17 29.48 7.93
C ASP A 110 22.61 28.50 8.95
N ARG A 111 21.90 27.46 8.49
CA ARG A 111 21.39 26.39 9.35
C ARG A 111 22.50 25.66 10.11
N THR A 112 23.59 25.29 9.41
CA THR A 112 24.73 24.58 10.01
C THR A 112 25.38 25.38 11.14
N ILE A 113 25.58 26.68 10.93
CA ILE A 113 26.15 27.56 11.95
C ILE A 113 25.22 27.66 13.15
N ARG A 114 23.91 27.83 12.92
CA ARG A 114 22.91 27.86 14.01
C ARG A 114 22.89 26.56 14.80
N GLU A 115 22.85 25.41 14.13
CA GLU A 115 22.86 24.09 14.77
C GLU A 115 24.12 23.89 15.62
N TYR A 116 25.29 24.28 15.11
CA TYR A 116 26.54 24.23 15.87
C TYR A 116 26.51 25.13 17.11
N ASP A 117 26.01 26.37 16.98
CA ASP A 117 25.88 27.28 18.12
C ASP A 117 24.87 26.73 19.15
N GLU A 118 23.76 26.13 18.71
CA GLU A 118 22.80 25.47 19.58
C GLU A 118 23.46 24.30 20.35
N GLU A 119 24.18 23.42 19.67
CA GLU A 119 24.91 22.31 20.32
C GLU A 119 25.97 22.81 21.30
N ARG A 120 26.71 23.85 20.94
CA ARG A 120 27.69 24.48 21.84
C ARG A 120 27.03 25.03 23.10
N LEU A 121 25.83 25.63 22.97
CA LEU A 121 25.05 26.13 24.10
C LEU A 121 24.52 25.00 24.99
N ILE A 122 24.03 23.89 24.40
CA ILE A 122 23.63 22.69 25.14
C ILE A 122 24.82 22.10 25.93
N ALA A 123 25.97 21.99 25.29
CA ALA A 123 27.19 21.43 25.89
C ALA A 123 27.69 22.25 27.09
N LYS A 124 27.37 23.55 27.15
CA LYS A 124 27.72 24.43 28.28
C LYS A 124 26.86 24.21 29.53
N ASN A 125 25.85 23.32 29.44
CA ASN A 125 24.95 22.93 30.53
C ASN A 125 24.20 24.12 31.17
N ASP A 126 24.01 25.21 30.42
CA ASP A 126 23.22 26.41 30.78
C ASP A 126 21.88 26.41 30.04
N ILE A 127 21.24 25.24 30.07
CA ILE A 127 20.08 24.86 29.28
C ILE A 127 18.88 25.82 29.45
N PRO A 128 18.53 26.31 30.67
CA PRO A 128 17.39 27.21 30.86
C PRO A 128 17.59 28.61 30.27
N ASN A 129 18.83 29.08 30.18
CA ASN A 129 19.16 30.40 29.62
C ASN A 129 19.38 30.35 28.10
N ALA A 130 19.90 29.23 27.60
CA ALA A 130 20.15 29.02 26.17
C ALA A 130 18.88 28.76 25.36
N PHE A 131 17.92 28.04 25.95
CA PHE A 131 16.69 27.65 25.27
C PHE A 131 15.49 27.91 26.20
N PRO A 132 14.75 29.00 25.99
CA PRO A 132 13.66 29.40 26.89
C PRO A 132 12.43 28.48 26.76
N VAL A 133 12.32 27.73 25.66
CA VAL A 133 11.18 26.86 25.36
C VAL A 133 11.67 25.48 24.97
N TRP A 134 11.21 24.49 25.72
CA TRP A 134 11.41 23.07 25.46
C TRP A 134 10.08 22.43 25.19
N ILE A 135 10.05 21.52 24.23
CA ILE A 135 8.85 20.75 23.92
C ILE A 135 9.18 19.27 24.06
N THR A 136 8.27 18.56 24.71
CA THR A 136 8.26 17.12 24.69
C THR A 136 7.35 16.69 23.55
N ILE A 137 7.91 15.98 22.56
CA ILE A 137 7.13 15.47 21.44
C ILE A 137 6.48 14.17 21.89
N ASN A 138 5.17 14.24 22.12
CA ASN A 138 4.36 13.04 22.33
C ASN A 138 3.69 12.69 21.01
N TYR A 139 4.16 11.63 20.35
CA TYR A 139 3.45 11.03 19.23
C TYR A 139 2.22 10.31 19.76
N LEU A 140 1.12 11.05 19.86
CA LEU A 140 -0.15 10.46 20.24
C LEU A 140 -0.65 9.63 19.06
N PRO A 141 -1.01 8.35 19.26
CA PRO A 141 -1.72 7.60 18.25
C PRO A 141 -2.99 8.39 17.96
N ARG A 142 -3.11 8.90 16.74
CA ARG A 142 -4.35 9.54 16.34
C ARG A 142 -5.40 8.43 16.39
N ILE A 143 -6.35 8.54 17.32
CA ILE A 143 -7.61 7.78 17.27
C ILE A 143 -8.41 8.35 16.10
N GLN A 144 -7.89 8.15 14.89
CA GLN A 144 -8.71 8.05 13.70
C GLN A 144 -9.21 6.61 13.69
N SER A 145 -10.01 6.28 14.71
CA SER A 145 -11.21 5.53 14.37
C SER A 145 -11.84 6.32 13.24
N PHE A 146 -12.16 5.66 12.16
CA PHE A 146 -12.84 6.25 11.03
C PHE A 146 -14.24 6.81 11.40
N ASN A 147 -14.54 7.05 12.69
CA ASN A 147 -15.81 7.47 13.24
C ASN A 147 -16.23 8.87 12.76
N LEU A 148 -17.54 9.04 12.70
CA LEU A 148 -18.19 10.35 12.70
C LEU A 148 -17.71 11.17 13.91
N PRO A 149 -17.61 12.50 13.80
CA PRO A 149 -17.79 13.33 14.98
C PRO A 149 -19.23 13.12 15.45
N THR A 150 -19.45 12.14 16.33
CA THR A 150 -20.76 11.98 16.96
C THR A 150 -21.05 13.29 17.68
N THR A 151 -22.17 13.89 17.32
CA THR A 151 -22.73 15.05 17.98
C THR A 151 -22.83 14.78 19.48
N LEU A 152 -22.02 15.51 20.25
CA LEU A 152 -21.97 15.54 21.72
C LEU A 152 -21.71 14.17 22.39
N PRO A 153 -20.82 14.09 23.39
CA PRO A 153 -20.67 12.86 24.15
C PRO A 153 -21.99 12.53 24.83
N HIS A 154 -22.57 11.37 24.51
CA HIS A 154 -23.45 10.69 25.45
C HIS A 154 -22.58 10.32 26.65
N GLU A 155 -22.85 10.96 27.78
CA GLU A 155 -22.39 10.56 29.09
C GLU A 155 -22.90 9.14 29.37
N ASP A 156 -22.09 8.13 29.05
CA ASP A 156 -22.14 6.89 29.81
C ASP A 156 -21.32 7.12 31.08
N GLU A 157 -22.04 7.34 32.18
CA GLU A 157 -21.51 7.29 33.54
C GLU A 157 -20.77 5.96 33.74
N THR A 158 -19.44 6.00 33.84
CA THR A 158 -18.60 5.23 34.78
C THR A 158 -17.14 5.18 34.31
N SER A 159 -16.37 6.22 34.59
CA SER A 159 -14.94 6.08 34.91
C SER A 159 -14.47 7.28 35.71
N ASP A 160 -13.84 7.01 36.84
CA ASP A 160 -13.37 7.99 37.83
C ASP A 160 -12.76 9.25 37.22
N SER A 161 -13.23 10.39 37.72
CA SER A 161 -12.72 11.73 37.44
C SER A 161 -11.31 11.88 38.03
N GLU A 162 -10.28 11.88 37.19
CA GLU A 162 -9.01 12.54 37.52
C GLU A 162 -9.11 14.02 37.14
N ASP A 163 -9.17 14.86 38.17
CA ASP A 163 -9.28 16.31 38.07
C ASP A 163 -8.09 16.93 37.32
N ILE A 164 -8.39 17.71 36.27
CA ILE A 164 -7.44 18.61 35.62
C ILE A 164 -7.29 19.85 36.51
N TYR A 165 -6.18 19.94 37.25
CA TYR A 165 -5.82 21.16 37.98
C TYR A 165 -5.27 22.23 37.02
N ILE A 166 -6.09 23.21 36.67
CA ILE A 166 -5.62 24.49 36.13
C ILE A 166 -5.26 25.37 37.32
N ILE A 167 -3.96 25.55 37.59
CA ILE A 167 -3.49 26.50 38.59
C ILE A 167 -3.48 27.89 37.96
N VAL A 168 -4.53 28.66 38.22
CA VAL A 168 -4.53 30.12 38.02
C VAL A 168 -3.97 30.76 39.30
N PRO A 169 -2.90 31.56 39.24
CA PRO A 169 -2.41 32.26 40.43
C PRO A 169 -3.43 33.32 40.84
N GLN A 170 -4.02 33.17 42.02
CA GLN A 170 -4.85 34.20 42.64
C GLN A 170 -3.98 35.02 43.59
N GLU A 171 -3.91 36.32 43.34
CA GLU A 171 -3.36 37.31 44.27
C GLU A 171 -4.24 37.35 45.53
N GLU A 172 -3.65 37.16 46.72
CA GLU A 172 -4.11 37.83 47.93
C GLU A 172 -3.05 37.80 49.04
N ASP A 173 -2.60 39.02 49.35
CA ASP A 173 -2.32 39.60 50.65
C ASP A 173 -1.21 39.06 51.58
N GLU A 174 -0.24 39.97 51.70
CA GLU A 174 0.71 40.15 52.78
C GLU A 174 0.05 40.05 54.17
N GLU A 175 0.49 39.11 55.01
CA GLU A 175 0.93 39.34 56.40
C GLU A 175 0.89 38.03 57.22
N ARG A 176 2.05 37.35 57.31
CA ARG A 176 2.66 36.99 58.60
C ARG A 176 4.07 36.44 58.40
N ARG A 177 5.01 37.16 59.02
CA ARG A 177 6.46 37.03 58.93
C ARG A 177 7.04 35.75 59.57
N ALA A 178 8.18 35.38 58.97
CA ALA A 178 9.44 34.93 59.57
C ALA A 178 9.56 33.50 60.11
N THR A 179 10.33 32.66 59.41
CA THR A 179 11.73 32.32 59.77
C THR A 179 12.36 31.47 58.67
N LEU A 180 13.45 31.97 58.07
CA LEU A 180 14.30 31.21 57.14
C LEU A 180 15.26 30.30 57.95
N PRO A 181 15.38 29.00 57.67
CA PRO A 181 16.54 28.22 58.09
C PRO A 181 17.66 28.33 57.04
N THR A 182 18.86 28.65 57.53
CA THR A 182 20.13 28.78 56.80
C THR A 182 20.55 27.46 56.11
N PRO A 183 21.24 27.49 54.95
CA PRO A 183 21.69 26.28 54.26
C PRO A 183 22.78 25.55 55.06
N GLN A 184 22.63 24.25 55.29
CA GLN A 184 23.72 23.42 55.82
C GLN A 184 24.62 22.91 54.67
N PRO A 185 25.94 22.85 54.87
CA PRO A 185 26.88 22.40 53.85
C PRO A 185 26.85 20.88 53.68
N ILE A 186 26.85 20.42 52.43
CA ILE A 186 26.96 19.01 52.06
C ILE A 186 28.40 18.54 52.34
N VAL A 187 28.54 17.58 53.27
CA VAL A 187 29.82 16.94 53.59
C VAL A 187 30.16 15.89 52.51
N PRO A 188 31.41 15.84 51.99
CA PRO A 188 31.80 14.89 50.97
C PRO A 188 32.15 13.53 51.60
N THR A 189 31.47 12.45 51.19
CA THR A 189 31.87 11.09 51.56
C THR A 189 32.31 10.29 50.34
N LYS A 190 33.63 10.09 50.28
CA LYS A 190 34.46 9.11 49.56
C LYS A 190 33.91 8.39 48.33
N GLU A 191 34.67 8.60 47.25
CA GLU A 191 34.84 7.75 46.07
C GLU A 191 34.47 6.27 46.28
N THR A 192 33.50 5.82 45.50
CA THR A 192 33.50 4.47 44.95
C THR A 192 33.22 4.58 43.46
N SER A 193 34.22 4.16 42.70
CA SER A 193 34.30 4.17 41.26
C SER A 193 33.17 3.36 40.64
N ARG A 194 32.14 4.04 40.14
CA ARG A 194 31.31 3.68 38.96
C ARG A 194 30.34 4.82 38.73
N GLY A 195 30.83 5.88 38.09
CA GLY A 195 30.04 7.00 37.60
C GLY A 195 29.04 6.50 36.56
N ARG A 196 27.86 6.17 37.06
CA ARG A 196 26.64 5.92 36.33
C ARG A 196 26.24 7.24 35.67
N ASN A 197 26.13 7.25 34.35
CA ASN A 197 25.65 8.39 33.56
C ASN A 197 24.26 8.81 34.08
N ILE A 198 24.17 9.93 34.79
CA ILE A 198 22.89 10.54 35.23
C ILE A 198 22.33 11.53 34.18
N PHE A 199 23.07 11.77 33.09
CA PHE A 199 22.63 12.62 31.99
C PHE A 199 22.84 11.93 30.65
N GLN A 200 22.13 10.82 30.44
CA GLN A 200 21.87 10.31 29.10
C GLN A 200 20.47 10.82 28.74
N PHE A 201 20.42 12.03 28.16
CA PHE A 201 19.18 12.58 27.64
C PHE A 201 18.73 11.70 26.47
N ASP A 202 17.53 11.13 26.60
CA ASP A 202 16.91 10.36 25.54
C ASP A 202 16.54 11.35 24.42
N SER A 203 17.43 11.49 23.44
CA SER A 203 17.38 12.47 22.35
C SER A 203 16.22 12.26 21.37
N GLN A 204 15.27 11.38 21.70
CA GLN A 204 14.12 11.08 20.85
C GLN A 204 12.87 11.90 21.19
N ASN A 205 12.75 12.46 22.40
CA ASN A 205 11.47 13.06 22.85
C ASN A 205 11.54 14.54 23.26
N ILE A 206 12.72 15.12 23.41
CA ILE A 206 12.88 16.52 23.85
C ILE A 206 13.62 17.29 22.76
N ALA A 207 12.96 18.29 22.19
CA ALA A 207 13.50 19.10 21.09
C ALA A 207 13.25 20.60 21.34
N THR A 208 14.03 21.44 20.69
CA THR A 208 13.70 22.85 20.50
C THR A 208 12.70 22.98 19.35
N PRO A 209 11.82 24.00 19.32
CA PRO A 209 10.85 24.18 18.24
C PRO A 209 11.48 24.21 16.83
N SER A 210 12.73 24.67 16.70
CA SER A 210 13.51 24.69 15.46
C SER A 210 13.92 23.31 14.95
N LYS A 211 13.94 22.28 15.81
CA LYS A 211 14.40 20.92 15.51
C LYS A 211 13.27 19.92 15.25
N ILE A 212 12.01 20.36 15.20
CA ILE A 212 10.90 19.48 14.84
C ILE A 212 10.92 19.26 13.33
N GLU A 213 11.35 18.07 12.90
CA GLU A 213 11.15 17.63 11.53
C GLU A 213 9.96 16.67 11.45
N PRO A 214 9.05 16.83 10.45
CA PRO A 214 8.02 15.85 10.23
C PRO A 214 8.67 14.53 9.77
N PRO A 215 8.20 13.36 10.25
CA PRO A 215 8.73 12.09 9.79
C PRO A 215 8.50 11.95 8.28
N LEU A 216 9.58 11.93 7.50
CA LEU A 216 9.50 11.78 6.05
C LEU A 216 9.28 10.30 5.69
N PRO A 217 8.31 9.96 4.82
CA PRO A 217 7.97 8.57 4.46
C PRO A 217 8.98 7.94 3.49
N PHE A 218 10.15 8.56 3.33
CA PHE A 218 11.14 8.18 2.32
C PHE A 218 11.62 6.73 2.49
N ARG A 219 11.79 6.30 3.75
CA ARG A 219 12.18 4.92 4.06
C ARG A 219 11.13 3.91 3.59
N SER A 220 9.86 4.13 3.92
CA SER A 220 8.74 3.24 3.53
C SER A 220 8.63 3.10 2.01
N VAL A 221 8.83 4.19 1.28
CA VAL A 221 8.85 4.25 -0.19
C VAL A 221 9.97 3.39 -0.78
N VAL A 222 11.21 3.59 -0.30
CA VAL A 222 12.37 2.85 -0.81
C VAL A 222 12.28 1.36 -0.50
N LEU A 223 11.88 1.02 0.73
CA LEU A 223 11.67 -0.38 1.13
C LEU A 223 10.62 -1.05 0.25
N THR A 224 9.52 -0.35 0.00
CA THR A 224 8.46 -0.86 -0.87
C THR A 224 8.96 -1.13 -2.29
N PHE A 225 9.75 -0.21 -2.83
CA PHE A 225 10.37 -0.37 -4.15
C PHE A 225 11.29 -1.60 -4.23
N PHE A 226 12.15 -1.81 -3.22
CA PHE A 226 13.08 -2.95 -3.20
C PHE A 226 12.36 -4.30 -3.25
N PHE A 227 11.19 -4.44 -2.63
CA PHE A 227 10.43 -5.68 -2.68
C PHE A 227 9.56 -5.79 -3.94
N ILE A 228 8.86 -4.73 -4.36
CA ILE A 228 7.92 -4.80 -5.50
C ILE A 228 8.67 -4.99 -6.82
N PHE A 229 9.81 -4.33 -7.01
CA PHE A 229 10.50 -4.34 -8.31
C PHE A 229 10.93 -5.75 -8.76
N PRO A 230 11.61 -6.57 -7.93
CA PRO A 230 11.96 -7.95 -8.28
C PRO A 230 10.73 -8.82 -8.53
N ILE A 231 9.67 -8.66 -7.73
CA ILE A 231 8.41 -9.41 -7.90
C ILE A 231 7.81 -9.13 -9.27
N HIS A 232 7.69 -7.84 -9.63
CA HIS A 232 7.18 -7.41 -10.92
C HIS A 232 8.02 -7.96 -12.06
N PHE A 233 9.34 -7.84 -11.96
CA PHE A 233 10.28 -8.28 -12.99
C PHE A 233 10.22 -9.79 -13.23
N ILE A 234 10.15 -10.61 -12.17
CA ILE A 234 10.05 -12.07 -12.30
C ILE A 234 8.70 -12.49 -12.90
N ALA A 235 7.62 -11.80 -12.54
CA ALA A 235 6.31 -12.07 -13.11
C ALA A 235 6.24 -11.79 -14.63
N GLN A 236 7.05 -10.86 -15.15
CA GLN A 236 7.19 -10.63 -16.59
C GLN A 236 7.78 -11.86 -17.30
N PHE A 237 8.78 -12.55 -16.75
CA PHE A 237 9.31 -13.77 -17.39
C PHE A 237 8.27 -14.88 -17.43
N TYR A 238 7.45 -15.01 -16.38
CA TYR A 238 6.37 -15.98 -16.37
C TYR A 238 5.35 -15.72 -17.50
N SER A 239 4.90 -14.47 -17.66
CA SER A 239 4.01 -14.10 -18.78
C SER A 239 4.66 -14.28 -20.15
N ALA A 240 5.96 -13.98 -20.28
CA ALA A 240 6.71 -14.17 -21.51
C ALA A 240 6.84 -15.65 -21.90
N SER A 241 6.97 -16.57 -20.93
CA SER A 241 6.96 -18.02 -21.18
C SER A 241 5.68 -18.45 -21.90
N ILE A 242 4.52 -18.02 -21.39
CA ILE A 242 3.21 -18.33 -21.97
C ILE A 242 3.05 -17.69 -23.35
N MET A 243 3.48 -16.43 -23.51
CA MET A 243 3.41 -15.74 -24.80
C MET A 243 4.30 -16.38 -25.86
N ASN A 244 5.49 -16.85 -25.48
CA ASN A 244 6.39 -17.57 -26.37
C ASN A 244 5.75 -18.85 -26.91
N GLU A 245 5.02 -19.59 -26.09
CA GLU A 245 4.31 -20.80 -26.54
C GLU A 245 3.19 -20.50 -27.52
N ARG A 246 2.49 -19.37 -27.33
CA ARG A 246 1.50 -18.89 -28.28
C ARG A 246 2.15 -18.55 -29.63
N VAL A 247 3.20 -17.72 -29.61
CA VAL A 247 3.88 -17.25 -30.82
C VAL A 247 4.52 -18.42 -31.58
N ARG A 248 5.12 -19.38 -30.87
CA ARG A 248 5.74 -20.57 -31.47
C ARG A 248 4.76 -21.70 -31.80
N LYS A 249 3.46 -21.54 -31.49
CA LYS A 249 2.43 -22.59 -31.60
C LYS A 249 2.79 -23.91 -30.89
N SER A 250 3.70 -23.89 -29.92
CA SER A 250 4.09 -25.07 -29.15
C SER A 250 3.09 -25.38 -28.03
N GLY A 251 2.25 -24.41 -27.65
CA GLY A 251 1.26 -24.59 -26.59
C GLY A 251 0.15 -25.61 -26.91
N SER A 252 -0.20 -25.81 -28.19
CA SER A 252 -1.21 -26.80 -28.59
C SER A 252 -0.74 -28.22 -28.28
N LEU A 253 0.55 -28.52 -28.47
CA LEU A 253 1.15 -29.81 -28.12
C LEU A 253 1.04 -30.10 -26.61
N LEU A 254 1.28 -29.10 -25.76
CA LEU A 254 1.14 -29.24 -24.31
C LEU A 254 -0.32 -29.47 -23.89
N LEU A 255 -1.27 -28.81 -24.55
CA LEU A 255 -2.70 -28.96 -24.27
C LEU A 255 -3.27 -30.32 -24.73
N THR A 256 -2.60 -31.01 -25.67
CA THR A 256 -2.96 -32.38 -26.08
C THR A 256 -2.35 -33.47 -25.20
N ALA A 257 -1.39 -33.13 -24.35
CA ALA A 257 -0.80 -34.09 -23.42
C ALA A 257 -1.84 -34.55 -22.38
N PRO A 258 -1.71 -35.76 -21.79
CA PRO A 258 -2.59 -36.25 -20.73
C PRO A 258 -2.30 -35.58 -19.38
N ILE A 259 -2.23 -34.24 -19.37
CA ILE A 259 -1.94 -33.38 -18.21
C ILE A 259 -3.02 -32.31 -18.15
N ARG A 260 -3.51 -31.98 -16.96
CA ARG A 260 -4.55 -30.95 -16.80
C ARG A 260 -3.96 -29.56 -17.08
N ALA A 261 -4.76 -28.66 -17.67
CA ALA A 261 -4.38 -27.26 -17.88
C ALA A 261 -3.89 -26.57 -16.58
N SER A 262 -4.54 -26.86 -15.44
CA SER A 262 -4.09 -26.35 -14.14
C SER A 262 -2.71 -26.85 -13.72
N GLU A 263 -2.36 -28.11 -14.03
CA GLU A 263 -1.03 -28.65 -13.74
C GLU A 263 0.05 -28.03 -14.65
N ILE A 264 -0.31 -27.68 -15.89
CA ILE A 264 0.59 -26.95 -16.81
C ILE A 264 0.85 -25.55 -16.28
N VAL A 265 -0.21 -24.78 -16.03
CA VAL A 265 -0.12 -23.38 -15.57
C VAL A 265 0.60 -23.29 -14.22
N LEU A 266 0.18 -24.06 -13.22
CA LEU A 266 0.81 -24.04 -11.90
C LEU A 266 2.22 -24.64 -11.92
N GLY A 267 2.47 -25.64 -12.76
CA GLY A 267 3.81 -26.20 -12.95
C GLY A 267 4.79 -25.17 -13.51
N LYS A 268 4.36 -24.40 -14.52
CA LYS A 268 5.14 -23.28 -15.07
C LYS A 268 5.36 -22.16 -14.07
N MET A 269 4.36 -21.85 -13.25
CA MET A 269 4.46 -20.81 -12.22
C MET A 269 5.51 -21.15 -11.14
N LEU A 270 5.63 -22.43 -10.77
CA LEU A 270 6.38 -22.86 -9.58
C LEU A 270 7.86 -22.42 -9.56
N PRO A 271 8.65 -22.52 -10.64
CA PRO A 271 10.02 -21.99 -10.66
C PRO A 271 10.09 -20.48 -10.43
N TYR A 272 9.17 -19.71 -11.03
CA TYR A 272 9.13 -18.26 -10.84
C TYR A 272 8.75 -17.90 -9.42
N LEU A 273 7.76 -18.57 -8.84
CA LEU A 273 7.39 -18.42 -7.43
C LEU A 273 8.59 -18.71 -6.50
N ALA A 274 9.31 -19.81 -6.74
CA ALA A 274 10.46 -20.20 -5.93
C ALA A 274 11.60 -19.16 -6.01
N ILE A 275 11.91 -18.66 -7.21
CA ILE A 275 12.93 -17.63 -7.41
C ILE A 275 12.51 -16.31 -6.74
N THR A 276 11.25 -15.90 -6.89
CA THR A 276 10.75 -14.68 -6.23
C THR A 276 10.81 -14.79 -4.71
N LEU A 277 10.39 -15.93 -4.14
CA LEU A 277 10.49 -16.17 -2.69
C LEU A 277 11.93 -16.14 -2.21
N LEU A 278 12.87 -16.72 -2.96
CA LEU A 278 14.30 -16.66 -2.66
C LEU A 278 14.77 -15.20 -2.60
N PHE A 279 14.44 -14.37 -3.61
CA PHE A 279 14.83 -12.95 -3.60
C PHE A 279 14.15 -12.18 -2.47
N THR A 280 12.90 -12.46 -2.17
CA THR A 280 12.20 -11.87 -1.02
C THR A 280 12.94 -12.18 0.29
N ILE A 281 13.39 -13.42 0.49
CA ILE A 281 14.18 -13.80 1.66
C ILE A 281 15.51 -13.06 1.69
N LEU A 282 16.24 -13.03 0.56
CA LEU A 282 17.54 -12.36 0.46
C LEU A 282 17.45 -10.87 0.77
N ILE A 283 16.45 -10.17 0.21
CA ILE A 283 16.21 -8.75 0.44
C ILE A 283 15.76 -8.53 1.89
N GLY A 284 14.88 -9.39 2.41
CA GLY A 284 14.46 -9.35 3.81
C GLY A 284 15.64 -9.41 4.78
N VAL A 285 16.58 -10.33 4.56
CA VAL A 285 17.82 -10.43 5.34
C VAL A 285 18.71 -9.20 5.16
N ALA A 286 18.88 -8.71 3.93
CA ALA A 286 19.73 -7.54 3.64
C ALA A 286 19.26 -6.25 4.31
N VAL A 287 17.93 -6.11 4.47
CA VAL A 287 17.29 -4.93 5.08
C VAL A 287 17.20 -5.06 6.62
N GLY A 288 17.62 -6.18 7.20
CA GLY A 288 17.53 -6.43 8.66
C GLY A 288 16.16 -6.95 9.11
N GLY A 289 15.33 -7.43 8.18
CA GLY A 289 14.02 -8.00 8.45
C GLY A 289 14.06 -9.48 8.85
N ASN A 290 12.90 -9.99 9.29
CA ASN A 290 12.74 -11.37 9.75
C ASN A 290 12.04 -12.26 8.70
N HIS A 291 12.11 -13.60 8.83
CA HIS A 291 11.41 -14.57 7.97
C HIS A 291 9.89 -14.34 7.88
N ARG A 292 9.31 -13.63 8.85
CA ARG A 292 7.90 -13.19 8.88
C ARG A 292 7.51 -12.26 7.71
N ILE A 293 8.48 -11.67 7.00
CA ILE A 293 8.24 -10.91 5.77
C ILE A 293 7.67 -11.80 4.65
N VAL A 294 8.07 -13.08 4.59
CA VAL A 294 7.66 -13.99 3.52
C VAL A 294 6.14 -14.19 3.44
N PRO A 295 5.42 -14.55 4.51
CA PRO A 295 3.96 -14.71 4.45
C PRO A 295 3.21 -13.40 4.13
N LEU A 296 3.76 -12.23 4.47
CA LEU A 296 3.19 -10.93 4.09
C LEU A 296 3.29 -10.66 2.59
N LEU A 297 4.40 -11.07 1.96
CA LEU A 297 4.66 -10.86 0.54
C LEU A 297 4.16 -12.00 -0.35
N LEU A 298 3.92 -13.19 0.17
CA LEU A 298 3.34 -14.30 -0.59
C LEU A 298 2.06 -13.94 -1.36
N PRO A 299 1.03 -13.28 -0.78
CA PRO A 299 -0.15 -12.88 -1.53
C PRO A 299 0.19 -11.88 -2.64
N VAL A 300 1.10 -10.93 -2.38
CA VAL A 300 1.58 -9.96 -3.36
C VAL A 300 2.23 -10.67 -4.55
N ILE A 301 3.13 -11.61 -4.29
CA ILE A 301 3.81 -12.42 -5.30
C ILE A 301 2.78 -13.20 -6.14
N LEU A 302 1.81 -13.84 -5.48
CA LEU A 302 0.76 -14.60 -6.17
C LEU A 302 -0.13 -13.70 -7.03
N THR A 303 -0.48 -12.49 -6.58
CA THR A 303 -1.26 -11.54 -7.37
C THR A 303 -0.49 -11.03 -8.59
N PHE A 304 0.81 -10.73 -8.47
CA PHE A 304 1.64 -10.37 -9.63
C PHE A 304 1.76 -11.52 -10.62
N LEU A 305 1.98 -12.76 -10.16
CA LEU A 305 2.06 -13.94 -11.02
C LEU A 305 0.71 -14.24 -11.69
N SER A 306 -0.41 -14.15 -10.96
CA SER A 306 -1.75 -14.44 -11.49
C SER A 306 -2.19 -13.42 -12.53
N THR A 307 -1.99 -12.13 -12.25
CA THR A 307 -2.33 -11.04 -13.18
C THR A 307 -1.43 -11.07 -14.42
N SER A 308 -0.15 -11.41 -14.27
CA SER A 308 0.76 -11.61 -15.40
C SER A 308 0.39 -12.82 -16.26
N PHE A 309 -0.04 -13.92 -15.64
CA PHE A 309 -0.62 -15.06 -16.34
C PHE A 309 -1.87 -14.67 -17.12
N LEU A 310 -2.84 -14.02 -16.46
CA LEU A 310 -4.07 -13.57 -17.10
C LEU A 310 -3.76 -12.64 -18.29
N ALA A 311 -2.83 -11.69 -18.13
CA ALA A 311 -2.38 -10.81 -19.20
C ALA A 311 -1.85 -11.60 -20.40
N ALA A 312 -1.03 -12.64 -20.17
CA ALA A 312 -0.49 -13.50 -21.23
C ALA A 312 -1.57 -14.31 -21.96
N VAL A 313 -2.60 -14.76 -21.25
CA VAL A 313 -3.72 -15.49 -21.86
C VAL A 313 -4.67 -14.57 -22.63
N LEU A 314 -4.84 -13.32 -22.17
CA LEU A 314 -5.68 -12.33 -22.86
C LEU A 314 -4.99 -11.74 -24.10
N ALA A 315 -3.73 -11.33 -23.98
CA ALA A 315 -2.97 -10.66 -25.03
C ALA A 315 -2.82 -11.52 -26.29
N ARG A 316 -2.91 -10.93 -27.49
CA ARG A 316 -2.70 -11.63 -28.78
C ARG A 316 -1.28 -11.49 -29.32
N SER A 317 -0.53 -10.51 -28.83
CA SER A 317 0.85 -10.23 -29.24
C SER A 317 1.68 -9.73 -28.05
N PHE A 318 3.01 -9.71 -28.20
CA PHE A 318 3.91 -9.10 -27.21
C PHE A 318 3.58 -7.62 -26.94
N LYS A 319 3.19 -6.86 -27.97
CA LYS A 319 2.81 -5.44 -27.80
C LYS A 319 1.57 -5.29 -26.92
N GLU A 320 0.54 -6.11 -27.15
CA GLU A 320 -0.66 -6.12 -26.31
C GLU A 320 -0.33 -6.60 -24.89
N LEU A 321 0.52 -7.61 -24.76
CA LEU A 321 0.96 -8.12 -23.45
C LEU A 321 1.65 -7.03 -22.64
N THR A 322 2.61 -6.32 -23.22
CA THR A 322 3.30 -5.22 -22.54
C THR A 322 2.31 -4.15 -22.10
N PHE A 323 1.35 -3.77 -22.95
CA PHE A 323 0.32 -2.79 -22.57
C PHE A 323 -0.53 -3.25 -21.38
N ILE A 324 -1.03 -4.49 -21.41
CA ILE A 324 -1.84 -5.05 -20.32
C ILE A 324 -1.02 -5.20 -19.04
N LEU A 325 0.22 -5.68 -19.14
CA LEU A 325 1.11 -5.83 -17.99
C LEU A 325 1.41 -4.49 -17.34
N VAL A 326 1.75 -3.45 -18.12
CA VAL A 326 2.00 -2.11 -17.60
C VAL A 326 0.77 -1.56 -16.87
N PHE A 327 -0.42 -1.71 -17.47
CA PHE A 327 -1.66 -1.28 -16.83
C PHE A 327 -1.89 -2.00 -15.49
N LEU A 328 -1.86 -3.34 -15.49
CA LEU A 328 -2.10 -4.14 -14.29
C LEU A 328 -1.01 -3.90 -13.22
N SER A 329 0.25 -3.75 -13.63
CA SER A 329 1.35 -3.54 -12.71
C SER A 329 1.33 -2.16 -12.08
N VAL A 330 0.98 -1.11 -12.84
CA VAL A 330 0.85 0.25 -12.31
C VAL A 330 -0.31 0.30 -11.32
N SER A 331 -1.47 -0.29 -11.64
CA SER A 331 -2.60 -0.36 -10.71
C SER A 331 -2.27 -1.14 -9.43
N LEU A 332 -1.63 -2.32 -9.55
CA LEU A 332 -1.26 -3.13 -8.40
C LEU A 332 -0.16 -2.47 -7.56
N SER A 333 0.84 -1.87 -8.20
CA SER A 333 1.89 -1.13 -7.50
C SER A 333 1.31 0.10 -6.79
N GLY A 334 0.36 0.80 -7.40
CA GLY A 334 -0.37 1.90 -6.75
C GLY A 334 -1.11 1.46 -5.50
N TYR A 335 -1.83 0.33 -5.56
CA TYR A 335 -2.50 -0.26 -4.41
C TYR A 335 -1.53 -0.63 -3.27
N LEU A 336 -0.35 -1.13 -3.60
CA LEU A 336 0.65 -1.52 -2.60
C LEU A 336 1.44 -0.33 -2.05
N PHE A 337 1.73 0.66 -2.88
CA PHE A 337 2.61 1.76 -2.55
C PHE A 337 1.89 2.91 -1.85
N LEU A 338 0.73 3.31 -2.36
CA LEU A 338 0.05 4.51 -1.90
C LEU A 338 -0.35 4.45 -0.42
N PRO A 339 -0.90 3.34 0.12
CA PRO A 339 -1.18 3.23 1.55
C PRO A 339 0.10 3.25 2.40
N THR A 340 1.21 2.71 1.88
CA THR A 340 2.47 2.57 2.61
C THR A 340 3.19 3.88 2.87
N ILE A 341 2.86 4.95 2.13
CA ILE A 341 3.33 6.31 2.43
C ILE A 341 2.79 6.78 3.80
N PHE A 342 1.65 6.26 4.24
CA PHE A 342 0.96 6.67 5.48
C PHE A 342 1.25 5.74 6.67
N VAL A 343 2.27 4.88 6.58
CA VAL A 343 2.75 4.09 7.72
C VAL A 343 3.10 5.05 8.86
N ASN A 344 2.68 4.72 10.08
CA ASN A 344 2.81 5.56 11.28
C ASN A 344 2.05 6.90 11.25
N VAL A 345 1.28 7.19 10.19
CA VAL A 345 0.50 8.42 10.05
C VAL A 345 -1.00 8.15 10.14
N HIS A 346 -1.49 7.13 9.43
CA HIS A 346 -2.92 6.83 9.36
C HIS A 346 -3.16 5.31 9.25
N GLY A 347 -4.24 4.82 9.87
CA GLY A 347 -4.69 3.42 9.75
C GLY A 347 -5.09 2.97 8.33
N VAL A 348 -5.17 3.90 7.35
CA VAL A 348 -5.35 3.57 5.94
C VAL A 348 -4.15 2.77 5.41
N SER A 349 -2.97 2.92 6.03
CA SER A 349 -1.78 2.17 5.65
C SER A 349 -1.95 0.65 5.76
N THR A 350 -2.74 0.14 6.72
CA THR A 350 -3.02 -1.30 6.91
C THR A 350 -3.68 -1.95 5.69
N ILE A 351 -4.22 -1.18 4.75
CA ILE A 351 -4.75 -1.68 3.47
C ILE A 351 -3.70 -2.39 2.64
N SER A 352 -2.43 -1.97 2.72
CA SER A 352 -1.33 -2.59 1.98
C SER A 352 -0.53 -3.56 2.86
N PRO A 353 -0.28 -4.80 2.39
CA PRO A 353 0.69 -5.68 3.04
C PRO A 353 2.11 -5.09 3.14
N MET A 354 2.46 -4.15 2.24
CA MET A 354 3.77 -3.50 2.28
C MET A 354 3.94 -2.62 3.51
N SER A 355 2.85 -2.02 4.00
CA SER A 355 2.87 -1.25 5.24
C SER A 355 3.26 -2.11 6.43
N LEU A 356 2.67 -3.32 6.51
CA LEU A 356 3.02 -4.30 7.55
C LEU A 356 4.47 -4.79 7.44
N VAL A 357 5.01 -4.87 6.21
CA VAL A 357 6.45 -5.20 6.01
C VAL A 357 7.33 -4.09 6.58
N VAL A 358 6.97 -2.83 6.37
CA VAL A 358 7.71 -1.68 6.92
C VAL A 358 7.64 -1.69 8.45
N GLU A 359 6.45 -1.82 9.02
CA GLU A 359 6.24 -1.92 10.48
C GLU A 359 7.07 -3.06 11.10
N LEU A 360 7.09 -4.23 10.45
CA LEU A 360 7.88 -5.37 10.91
C LEU A 360 9.39 -5.11 10.89
N ILE A 361 9.89 -4.33 9.92
CA ILE A 361 11.31 -3.93 9.83
C ILE A 361 11.63 -2.88 10.91
N GLU A 362 10.66 -2.06 11.30
CA GLU A 362 10.78 -1.07 12.38
C GLU A 362 10.72 -1.71 13.79
N GLY A 363 10.37 -3.00 13.87
CA GLY A 363 10.33 -3.75 15.12
C GLY A 363 8.93 -3.90 15.72
N GLU A 364 7.90 -3.44 15.02
CA GLU A 364 6.51 -3.50 15.47
C GLU A 364 5.93 -4.92 15.39
N LYS A 365 4.92 -5.17 16.24
CA LYS A 365 4.21 -6.46 16.28
C LYS A 365 2.93 -6.39 15.45
N ILE A 366 2.86 -7.21 14.41
CA ILE A 366 1.66 -7.33 13.57
C ILE A 366 0.60 -8.18 14.26
N LYS A 367 -0.64 -7.66 14.37
CA LYS A 367 -1.79 -8.43 14.85
C LYS A 367 -2.34 -9.34 13.74
N LEU A 368 -2.96 -10.45 14.13
CA LEU A 368 -3.57 -11.38 13.15
C LEU A 368 -4.67 -10.71 12.31
N ALA A 369 -5.45 -9.80 12.91
CA ALA A 369 -6.50 -9.05 12.22
C ALA A 369 -5.92 -8.15 11.11
N GLU A 370 -4.84 -7.42 11.40
CA GLU A 370 -4.14 -6.56 10.43
C GLU A 370 -3.54 -7.40 9.30
N TYR A 371 -2.92 -8.53 9.63
CA TYR A 371 -2.42 -9.48 8.64
C TYR A 371 -3.52 -9.98 7.70
N LEU A 372 -4.65 -10.47 8.24
CA LEU A 372 -5.76 -10.96 7.43
C LEU A 372 -6.39 -9.86 6.59
N PHE A 373 -6.59 -8.67 7.18
CA PHE A 373 -7.13 -7.49 6.51
C PHE A 373 -6.30 -7.12 5.27
N ALA A 374 -4.97 -7.05 5.40
CA ALA A 374 -4.09 -6.67 4.32
C ALA A 374 -3.90 -7.79 3.26
N THR A 375 -3.83 -9.05 3.68
CA THR A 375 -3.38 -10.16 2.81
C THR A 375 -4.50 -10.97 2.17
N LEU A 376 -5.63 -11.16 2.87
CA LEU A 376 -6.71 -12.03 2.40
C LEU A 376 -7.32 -11.59 1.05
N PRO A 377 -7.59 -10.29 0.79
CA PRO A 377 -8.13 -9.86 -0.49
C PRO A 377 -7.23 -10.26 -1.67
N LEU A 378 -5.92 -10.10 -1.51
CA LEU A 378 -4.93 -10.47 -2.54
C LEU A 378 -4.85 -11.98 -2.75
N TYR A 379 -4.93 -12.79 -1.69
CA TYR A 379 -5.02 -14.25 -1.83
C TYR A 379 -6.27 -14.65 -2.63
N LEU A 380 -7.43 -14.12 -2.26
CA LEU A 380 -8.70 -14.44 -2.93
C LEU A 380 -8.70 -13.98 -4.38
N VAL A 381 -8.24 -12.76 -4.67
CA VAL A 381 -8.12 -12.25 -6.04
C VAL A 381 -7.11 -13.06 -6.85
N SER A 382 -5.95 -13.44 -6.27
CA SER A 382 -4.97 -14.25 -6.98
C SER A 382 -5.53 -15.62 -7.38
N LEU A 383 -6.26 -16.28 -6.46
CA LEU A 383 -6.93 -17.55 -6.71
C LEU A 383 -8.00 -17.43 -7.79
N LEU A 384 -8.81 -16.37 -7.73
CA LEU A 384 -9.86 -16.09 -8.71
C LEU A 384 -9.27 -15.86 -10.10
N VAL A 385 -8.27 -14.97 -10.20
CA VAL A 385 -7.59 -14.63 -11.46
C VAL A 385 -6.92 -15.87 -12.08
N PHE A 386 -6.24 -16.71 -11.29
CA PHE A 386 -5.71 -17.98 -11.79
C PHE A 386 -6.82 -18.90 -12.29
N THR A 387 -7.91 -19.05 -11.52
CA THR A 387 -9.01 -19.94 -11.87
C THR A 387 -9.66 -19.55 -13.19
N PHE A 388 -10.04 -18.28 -13.34
CA PHE A 388 -10.64 -17.77 -14.57
C PHE A 388 -9.66 -17.78 -15.74
N GLY A 389 -8.38 -17.46 -15.51
CA GLY A 389 -7.35 -17.58 -16.53
C GLY A 389 -7.12 -19.03 -16.99
N ILE A 390 -7.22 -20.02 -16.09
CA ILE A 390 -7.13 -21.45 -16.44
C ILE A 390 -8.34 -21.90 -17.27
N PHE A 391 -9.55 -21.34 -17.05
CA PHE A 391 -10.72 -21.67 -17.86
C PHE A 391 -10.54 -21.31 -19.34
N ILE A 392 -9.86 -20.21 -19.63
CA ILE A 392 -9.52 -19.77 -20.99
C ILE A 392 -8.13 -20.20 -21.46
N TYR A 393 -7.43 -21.03 -20.67
CA TYR A 393 -6.18 -21.70 -21.09
C TYR A 393 -6.51 -22.98 -21.88
N ARG A 394 -7.20 -22.82 -23.01
CA ARG A 394 -7.63 -23.87 -23.93
C ARG A 394 -7.29 -23.47 -25.36
N ASP A 395 -7.16 -24.43 -26.26
CA ASP A 395 -6.71 -24.20 -27.64
C ASP A 395 -7.59 -23.16 -28.37
N GLU A 396 -8.90 -23.25 -28.15
CA GLU A 396 -9.95 -22.36 -28.69
C GLU A 396 -9.76 -20.87 -28.33
N ASP A 397 -9.25 -20.57 -27.13
CA ASP A 397 -9.13 -19.19 -26.63
C ASP A 397 -7.69 -18.68 -26.65
N LEU A 398 -6.71 -19.57 -26.45
CA LEU A 398 -5.30 -19.21 -26.45
C LEU A 398 -4.83 -18.82 -27.85
N PHE A 399 -5.33 -19.47 -28.91
CA PHE A 399 -4.90 -19.20 -30.28
C PHE A 399 -5.91 -18.42 -31.12
N SER A 400 -7.06 -18.02 -30.55
CA SER A 400 -8.04 -17.19 -31.25
C SER A 400 -7.70 -15.70 -31.23
N GLN A 401 -8.26 -14.98 -32.21
CA GLN A 401 -8.15 -13.53 -32.36
C GLN A 401 -9.28 -12.77 -31.63
N LYS A 402 -10.00 -13.44 -30.73
CA LYS A 402 -11.08 -12.83 -29.93
C LYS A 402 -10.56 -11.60 -29.17
N SER A 403 -11.43 -10.61 -29.00
CA SER A 403 -11.13 -9.42 -28.20
C SER A 403 -10.97 -9.77 -26.71
N ILE A 404 -10.29 -8.91 -25.94
CA ILE A 404 -10.10 -9.11 -24.49
C ILE A 404 -11.45 -9.26 -23.77
N PRO A 405 -12.46 -8.39 -23.98
CA PRO A 405 -13.77 -8.58 -23.36
C PRO A 405 -14.43 -9.90 -23.75
N SER A 406 -14.30 -10.34 -25.01
CA SER A 406 -14.84 -11.63 -25.44
C SER A 406 -14.24 -12.79 -24.66
N LYS A 407 -12.92 -12.82 -24.47
CA LYS A 407 -12.25 -13.88 -23.70
C LYS A 407 -12.66 -13.86 -22.22
N LEU A 408 -12.85 -12.68 -21.63
CA LEU A 408 -13.36 -12.57 -20.26
C LEU A 408 -14.78 -13.15 -20.14
N ILE A 409 -15.65 -12.86 -21.09
CA ILE A 409 -17.00 -13.44 -21.15
C ILE A 409 -16.95 -14.97 -21.33
N ASP A 410 -16.05 -15.50 -22.17
CA ASP A 410 -15.85 -16.94 -22.35
C ASP A 410 -15.40 -17.61 -21.05
N SER A 411 -14.55 -16.96 -20.25
CA SER A 411 -14.13 -17.47 -18.94
C SER A 411 -15.31 -17.59 -17.96
N ILE A 412 -16.22 -16.62 -17.99
CA ILE A 412 -17.46 -16.64 -17.19
C ILE A 412 -18.40 -17.72 -17.69
N GLU A 413 -18.54 -17.88 -19.00
CA GLU A 413 -19.35 -18.94 -19.60
C GLU A 413 -18.90 -20.31 -19.12
N VAL A 414 -17.60 -20.62 -19.18
CA VAL A 414 -17.06 -21.89 -18.69
C VAL A 414 -17.37 -22.11 -17.21
N PHE A 415 -17.27 -21.07 -16.38
CA PHE A 415 -17.64 -21.14 -14.97
C PHE A 415 -19.12 -21.51 -14.79
N LEU A 416 -20.02 -20.80 -15.49
CA LEU A 416 -21.46 -21.03 -15.39
C LEU A 416 -21.84 -22.44 -15.86
N THR A 417 -21.25 -22.90 -16.97
CA THR A 417 -21.52 -24.24 -17.51
C THR A 417 -21.02 -25.34 -16.59
N ARG A 418 -19.87 -25.16 -15.92
CA ARG A 418 -19.38 -26.11 -14.90
C ARG A 418 -20.31 -26.23 -13.69
N LEU A 419 -21.05 -25.18 -13.36
CA LEU A 419 -22.05 -25.16 -12.30
C LEU A 419 -23.49 -25.33 -12.82
N ASN A 420 -23.66 -26.01 -13.95
CA ASN A 420 -24.95 -26.42 -14.53
C ASN A 420 -25.86 -25.26 -15.01
N GLU A 421 -25.29 -24.09 -15.34
CA GLU A 421 -25.97 -22.91 -15.92
C GLU A 421 -27.26 -22.44 -15.21
N GLY A 422 -27.44 -22.81 -13.94
CA GLY A 422 -28.64 -22.52 -13.17
C GLY A 422 -28.50 -21.29 -12.26
N TYR A 423 -29.53 -21.02 -11.45
CA TYR A 423 -29.52 -19.91 -10.48
C TYR A 423 -28.33 -20.00 -9.51
N PHE A 424 -27.94 -21.20 -9.11
CA PHE A 424 -26.80 -21.45 -8.24
C PHE A 424 -25.46 -21.01 -8.86
N SER A 425 -25.32 -21.13 -10.18
CA SER A 425 -24.10 -20.70 -10.87
C SER A 425 -23.95 -19.18 -10.86
N VAL A 426 -25.05 -18.44 -11.07
CA VAL A 426 -25.07 -16.97 -11.02
C VAL A 426 -24.87 -16.47 -9.58
N PHE A 427 -25.54 -17.10 -8.62
CA PHE A 427 -25.32 -16.85 -7.19
C PHE A 427 -23.83 -17.00 -6.83
N SER A 428 -23.22 -18.12 -7.21
CA SER A 428 -21.84 -18.42 -6.88
C SER A 428 -20.86 -17.46 -7.57
N LEU A 429 -21.13 -17.08 -8.82
CA LEU A 429 -20.30 -16.11 -9.54
C LEU A 429 -20.30 -14.76 -8.82
N SER A 430 -21.48 -14.23 -8.49
CA SER A 430 -21.60 -12.93 -7.82
C SER A 430 -20.93 -12.93 -6.44
N ALA A 431 -21.04 -14.03 -5.69
CA ALA A 431 -20.33 -14.20 -4.41
C ALA A 431 -18.80 -14.22 -4.59
N LEU A 432 -18.30 -14.90 -5.62
CA LEU A 432 -16.86 -15.05 -5.89
C LEU A 432 -16.20 -13.79 -6.46
N LEU A 433 -16.97 -12.84 -7.01
CA LEU A 433 -16.45 -11.57 -7.53
C LEU A 433 -16.23 -10.51 -6.44
N ILE A 434 -16.72 -10.73 -5.21
CA ILE A 434 -16.58 -9.77 -4.11
C ILE A 434 -15.12 -9.40 -3.80
N PRO A 435 -14.14 -10.33 -3.75
CA PRO A 435 -12.74 -9.94 -3.53
C PRO A 435 -12.22 -8.89 -4.53
N ILE A 436 -12.67 -8.96 -5.79
CA ILE A 436 -12.32 -7.94 -6.79
C ILE A 436 -12.97 -6.60 -6.42
N ALA A 437 -14.28 -6.60 -6.12
CA ALA A 437 -15.00 -5.40 -5.71
C ALA A 437 -14.33 -4.74 -4.50
N PHE A 438 -13.97 -5.56 -3.51
CA PHE A 438 -13.35 -5.13 -2.28
C PHE A 438 -11.99 -4.47 -2.51
N ILE A 439 -11.10 -5.04 -3.33
CA ILE A 439 -9.82 -4.37 -3.67
C ILE A 439 -10.06 -3.01 -4.33
N PHE A 440 -11.00 -2.90 -5.28
CA PHE A 440 -11.31 -1.61 -5.90
C PHE A 440 -11.88 -0.60 -4.88
N GLN A 441 -12.70 -1.04 -3.94
CA GLN A 441 -13.20 -0.20 -2.86
C GLN A 441 -12.08 0.23 -1.90
N LEU A 442 -11.14 -0.66 -1.55
CA LEU A 442 -9.96 -0.31 -0.77
C LEU A 442 -9.09 0.73 -1.49
N VAL A 443 -8.86 0.58 -2.80
CA VAL A 443 -8.18 1.60 -3.61
C VAL A 443 -8.96 2.92 -3.60
N ALA A 444 -10.29 2.88 -3.71
CA ALA A 444 -11.12 4.07 -3.64
C ALA A 444 -10.97 4.79 -2.28
N ILE A 445 -10.95 4.06 -1.16
CA ILE A 445 -10.69 4.66 0.17
C ILE A 445 -9.34 5.38 0.18
N VAL A 446 -8.28 4.73 -0.31
CA VAL A 446 -6.92 5.30 -0.33
C VAL A 446 -6.81 6.53 -1.25
N LEU A 447 -7.57 6.58 -2.34
CA LEU A 447 -7.57 7.75 -3.21
C LEU A 447 -8.41 8.91 -2.67
N LEU A 448 -9.51 8.60 -1.97
CA LEU A 448 -10.51 9.58 -1.57
C LEU A 448 -10.29 10.14 -0.16
N PHE A 449 -9.60 9.44 0.73
CA PHE A 449 -9.45 9.90 2.13
C PHE A 449 -8.72 11.25 2.28
N ASN A 450 -7.97 11.69 1.27
CA ASN A 450 -7.31 12.99 1.25
C ASN A 450 -8.27 14.16 0.97
N LEU A 451 -9.53 13.88 0.62
CA LEU A 451 -10.57 14.88 0.37
C LEU A 451 -11.33 15.23 1.66
N PRO A 452 -12.02 16.39 1.71
CA PRO A 452 -12.96 16.70 2.79
C PRO A 452 -13.94 15.55 3.02
N ILE A 453 -14.21 15.23 4.29
CA ILE A 453 -14.91 13.98 4.67
C ILE A 453 -16.26 13.79 3.97
N GLU A 454 -17.07 14.85 3.87
CA GLU A 454 -18.37 14.83 3.19
C GLU A 454 -18.22 14.48 1.70
N THR A 455 -17.31 15.17 1.00
CA THR A 455 -17.05 14.92 -0.43
C THR A 455 -16.47 13.54 -0.67
N SER A 456 -15.59 13.07 0.22
CA SER A 456 -15.00 11.73 0.15
C SER A 456 -16.07 10.64 0.27
N ILE A 457 -16.99 10.75 1.23
CA ILE A 457 -18.05 9.76 1.43
C ILE A 457 -18.99 9.71 0.23
N VAL A 458 -19.45 10.87 -0.26
CA VAL A 458 -20.36 10.92 -1.42
C VAL A 458 -19.68 10.29 -2.65
N LEU A 459 -18.43 10.65 -2.91
CA LEU A 459 -17.68 10.10 -4.04
C LEU A 459 -17.39 8.60 -3.86
N PHE A 460 -17.09 8.17 -2.63
CA PHE A 460 -16.88 6.76 -2.30
C PHE A 460 -18.16 5.94 -2.56
N VAL A 461 -19.32 6.42 -2.11
CA VAL A 461 -20.61 5.74 -2.34
C VAL A 461 -20.90 5.60 -3.83
N ILE A 462 -20.62 6.65 -4.63
CA ILE A 462 -20.77 6.61 -6.09
C ILE A 462 -19.84 5.56 -6.70
N VAL A 463 -18.55 5.61 -6.39
CA VAL A 463 -17.54 4.69 -6.94
C VAL A 463 -17.82 3.26 -6.51
N ALA A 464 -18.13 3.01 -5.24
CA ALA A 464 -18.48 1.70 -4.71
C ALA A 464 -19.70 1.13 -5.44
N ALA A 465 -20.80 1.88 -5.54
CA ALA A 465 -22.00 1.43 -6.24
C ALA A 465 -21.73 1.10 -7.73
N LEU A 466 -20.92 1.91 -8.42
CA LEU A 466 -20.53 1.64 -9.82
C LEU A 466 -19.73 0.34 -9.97
N ILE A 467 -18.78 0.08 -9.05
CA ILE A 467 -17.99 -1.17 -9.04
C ILE A 467 -18.93 -2.36 -8.81
N GLU A 468 -19.78 -2.28 -7.80
CA GLU A 468 -20.66 -3.38 -7.43
C GLU A 468 -21.70 -3.71 -8.51
N GLU A 469 -22.39 -2.69 -9.02
CA GLU A 469 -23.38 -2.87 -10.09
C GLU A 469 -22.73 -3.26 -11.42
N GLY A 470 -21.46 -2.95 -11.63
CA GLY A 470 -20.68 -3.44 -12.77
C GLY A 470 -20.40 -4.95 -12.70
N LEU A 471 -20.22 -5.50 -11.50
CA LEU A 471 -19.83 -6.91 -11.29
C LEU A 471 -21.03 -7.85 -11.16
N LYS A 472 -22.07 -7.47 -10.40
CA LYS A 472 -23.21 -8.35 -10.09
C LYS A 472 -23.90 -8.96 -11.32
N PRO A 473 -24.19 -8.22 -12.41
CA PRO A 473 -24.98 -8.76 -13.50
C PRO A 473 -24.15 -9.46 -14.58
N LEU A 474 -22.84 -9.67 -14.39
CA LEU A 474 -21.97 -10.33 -15.38
C LEU A 474 -22.43 -11.75 -15.74
N GLY A 475 -22.85 -12.54 -14.75
CA GLY A 475 -23.41 -13.89 -14.98
C GLY A 475 -24.75 -13.86 -15.72
N ILE A 476 -25.53 -12.81 -15.51
CA ILE A 476 -26.83 -12.63 -16.17
C ILE A 476 -26.62 -12.19 -17.62
N TYR A 477 -25.71 -11.24 -17.84
CA TYR A 477 -25.32 -10.77 -19.17
C TYR A 477 -24.84 -11.92 -20.06
N THR A 478 -23.98 -12.79 -19.53
CA THR A 478 -23.47 -13.97 -20.26
C THR A 478 -24.58 -14.95 -20.65
N ILE A 479 -25.51 -15.24 -19.74
CA ILE A 479 -26.68 -16.09 -20.04
C ILE A 479 -27.59 -15.44 -21.09
N LEU A 480 -27.99 -14.17 -20.91
CA LEU A 480 -28.90 -13.48 -21.82
C LEU A 480 -28.31 -13.27 -23.22
N LYS A 481 -26.99 -13.17 -23.34
CA LYS A 481 -26.29 -13.10 -24.62
C LYS A 481 -26.37 -14.40 -25.41
N ARG A 482 -26.38 -15.56 -24.73
CA ARG A 482 -26.48 -16.90 -25.35
C ARG A 482 -27.92 -17.35 -25.54
N LYS A 483 -28.79 -17.05 -24.56
CA LYS A 483 -30.19 -17.49 -24.45
C LYS A 483 -31.13 -16.28 -24.41
N PRO A 484 -31.26 -15.51 -25.51
CA PRO A 484 -32.13 -14.33 -25.55
C PRO A 484 -33.62 -14.64 -25.30
N GLU A 485 -34.03 -15.89 -25.47
CA GLU A 485 -35.37 -16.42 -25.23
C GLU A 485 -35.75 -16.59 -23.76
N THR A 486 -34.80 -16.41 -22.82
CA THR A 486 -35.03 -16.49 -21.36
C THR A 486 -36.29 -15.72 -20.96
N SER A 487 -37.17 -16.23 -20.12
CA SER A 487 -38.41 -15.51 -19.75
C SER A 487 -38.15 -14.33 -18.79
N PHE A 488 -39.12 -13.40 -18.67
CA PHE A 488 -39.06 -12.32 -17.66
C PHE A 488 -38.95 -12.87 -16.24
N ARG A 489 -39.71 -13.93 -15.93
CA ARG A 489 -39.66 -14.61 -14.62
C ARG A 489 -38.28 -15.20 -14.35
N GLN A 490 -37.71 -15.92 -15.31
CA GLN A 490 -36.35 -16.47 -15.17
C GLN A 490 -35.30 -15.37 -15.01
N SER A 491 -35.41 -14.27 -15.78
CA SER A 491 -34.50 -13.12 -15.66
C SER A 491 -34.57 -12.49 -14.27
N ALA A 492 -35.77 -12.34 -13.71
CA ALA A 492 -35.96 -11.87 -12.34
C ALA A 492 -35.34 -12.82 -11.30
N MET A 493 -35.52 -14.12 -11.46
CA MET A 493 -34.93 -15.12 -10.57
C MET A 493 -33.40 -15.17 -10.66
N LEU A 494 -32.82 -14.98 -11.86
CA LEU A 494 -31.37 -14.83 -12.03
C LEU A 494 -30.86 -13.55 -11.35
N GLY A 495 -31.62 -12.46 -11.45
CA GLY A 495 -31.38 -11.21 -10.71
C GLY A 495 -31.34 -11.44 -9.20
N ALA A 496 -32.43 -11.99 -8.64
CA ALA A 496 -32.51 -12.30 -7.21
C ALA A 496 -31.39 -13.23 -6.74
N ALA A 497 -31.05 -14.26 -7.52
CA ALA A 497 -29.94 -15.17 -7.22
C ALA A 497 -28.58 -14.46 -7.23
N SER A 498 -28.33 -13.57 -8.20
CA SER A 498 -27.11 -12.75 -8.25
C SER A 498 -27.00 -11.82 -7.04
N GLY A 499 -28.07 -11.07 -6.73
CA GLY A 499 -28.10 -10.16 -5.60
C GLY A 499 -27.92 -10.87 -4.25
N LEU A 500 -28.56 -12.04 -4.07
CA LEU A 500 -28.36 -12.89 -2.89
C LEU A 500 -26.90 -13.37 -2.80
N GLY A 501 -26.32 -13.81 -3.92
CA GLY A 501 -24.93 -14.27 -3.98
C GLY A 501 -23.93 -13.17 -3.61
N PHE A 502 -24.13 -11.98 -4.17
CA PHE A 502 -23.32 -10.82 -3.85
C PHE A 502 -23.40 -10.46 -2.37
N PHE A 503 -24.61 -10.35 -1.81
CA PHE A 503 -24.83 -10.08 -0.38
C PHE A 503 -24.13 -11.11 0.52
N VAL A 504 -24.28 -12.40 0.22
CA VAL A 504 -23.64 -13.46 1.01
C VAL A 504 -22.12 -13.34 0.94
N GLY A 505 -21.55 -13.14 -0.25
CA GLY A 505 -20.10 -12.98 -0.40
C GLY A 505 -19.56 -11.73 0.30
N GLU A 506 -20.28 -10.61 0.22
CA GLU A 506 -19.98 -9.36 0.92
C GLU A 506 -19.93 -9.57 2.43
N LYS A 507 -20.99 -10.14 3.03
CA LYS A 507 -21.04 -10.38 4.47
C LYS A 507 -20.01 -11.41 4.94
N LEU A 508 -19.69 -12.43 4.13
CA LEU A 508 -18.62 -13.38 4.46
C LEU A 508 -17.25 -12.70 4.52
N ILE A 509 -16.92 -11.83 3.55
CA ILE A 509 -15.64 -11.11 3.57
C ILE A 509 -15.60 -10.11 4.70
N VAL A 510 -16.66 -9.34 4.93
CA VAL A 510 -16.76 -8.42 6.07
C VAL A 510 -16.62 -9.15 7.40
N LEU A 511 -17.22 -10.35 7.55
CA LEU A 511 -17.11 -11.17 8.77
C LEU A 511 -15.67 -11.65 9.03
N ILE A 512 -14.91 -11.95 7.98
CA ILE A 512 -13.52 -12.39 8.13
C ILE A 512 -12.59 -11.20 8.42
N VAL A 513 -12.95 -10.01 7.93
CA VAL A 513 -12.15 -8.78 7.97
C VAL A 513 -12.58 -7.84 9.12
N LEU A 514 -13.47 -8.33 10.01
CA LEU A 514 -14.41 -7.62 10.91
C LEU A 514 -13.83 -6.59 11.90
N ILE A 515 -12.50 -6.44 12.04
CA ILE A 515 -11.94 -5.75 13.21
C ILE A 515 -11.22 -4.43 12.85
N SER A 516 -10.81 -4.21 11.60
CA SER A 516 -9.94 -3.06 11.28
C SER A 516 -10.66 -1.83 10.73
N ILE A 517 -11.82 -1.99 10.07
CA ILE A 517 -12.60 -0.88 9.46
C ILE A 517 -14.10 -1.00 9.82
N ALA A 518 -14.50 -1.80 10.81
CA ALA A 518 -15.91 -1.87 11.18
C ALA A 518 -16.38 -0.57 11.86
N ASP A 519 -15.54 0.03 12.71
CA ASP A 519 -15.81 1.26 13.45
C ASP A 519 -15.50 2.51 12.61
N SER A 520 -16.00 2.52 11.37
CA SER A 520 -15.60 3.45 10.33
C SER A 520 -16.77 4.03 9.60
N ILE A 521 -16.70 5.31 9.21
CA ILE A 521 -17.67 5.98 8.37
C ILE A 521 -17.73 5.32 6.98
N TYR A 522 -16.57 4.85 6.47
CA TYR A 522 -16.52 4.04 5.26
C TYR A 522 -17.05 2.63 5.51
N GLY A 523 -16.83 2.07 6.70
CA GLY A 523 -17.43 0.80 7.13
C GLY A 523 -18.96 0.85 7.20
N THR A 524 -19.50 1.89 7.81
CA THR A 524 -20.95 2.19 7.83
C THR A 524 -21.48 2.44 6.42
N ALA A 525 -20.75 3.17 5.57
CA ALA A 525 -21.12 3.38 4.17
C ALA A 525 -21.07 2.09 3.33
N MET A 526 -20.22 1.13 3.69
CA MET A 526 -20.20 -0.24 3.16
C MET A 526 -21.33 -1.12 3.75
N GLY A 527 -22.15 -0.60 4.67
CA GLY A 527 -23.24 -1.36 5.29
C GLY A 527 -22.76 -2.46 6.25
N ILE A 528 -21.58 -2.29 6.87
CA ILE A 528 -21.10 -3.19 7.93
C ILE A 528 -22.12 -3.19 9.08
N GLY A 529 -22.57 -4.37 9.51
CA GLY A 529 -23.59 -4.54 10.56
C GLY A 529 -25.06 -4.52 10.08
N LEU A 530 -25.34 -4.08 8.85
CA LEU A 530 -26.70 -4.10 8.27
C LEU A 530 -26.92 -5.37 7.45
N LEU A 531 -28.01 -6.10 7.72
CA LEU A 531 -28.37 -7.32 6.98
C LEU A 531 -29.51 -7.09 5.98
N ILE A 532 -30.65 -6.58 6.46
CA ILE A 532 -31.87 -6.46 5.65
C ILE A 532 -31.75 -5.36 4.56
N PRO A 533 -31.30 -4.12 4.88
CA PRO A 533 -31.21 -3.06 3.87
C PRO A 533 -30.29 -3.41 2.69
N PRO A 534 -29.03 -3.90 2.90
CA PRO A 534 -28.17 -4.30 1.78
C PRO A 534 -28.73 -5.47 0.98
N LEU A 535 -29.36 -6.45 1.64
CA LEU A 535 -29.98 -7.59 0.95
C LEU A 535 -31.08 -7.15 -0.01
N ILE A 536 -32.00 -6.29 0.45
CA ILE A 536 -33.07 -5.74 -0.39
C ILE A 536 -32.46 -4.93 -1.54
N LEU A 537 -31.46 -4.10 -1.24
CA LEU A 537 -30.83 -3.28 -2.26
C LEU A 537 -30.14 -4.10 -3.35
N HIS A 538 -29.32 -5.07 -2.97
CA HIS A 538 -28.60 -5.91 -3.92
C HIS A 538 -29.52 -6.78 -4.76
N THR A 539 -30.59 -7.33 -4.17
CA THR A 539 -31.57 -8.12 -4.93
C THR A 539 -32.42 -7.27 -5.87
N THR A 540 -32.82 -6.06 -5.47
CA THR A 540 -33.65 -5.17 -6.31
C THR A 540 -32.87 -4.55 -7.46
N THR A 541 -31.65 -4.05 -7.22
CA THR A 541 -30.78 -3.44 -8.25
C THR A 541 -30.38 -4.45 -9.32
N THR A 542 -29.95 -5.65 -8.92
CA THR A 542 -29.59 -6.73 -9.86
C THR A 542 -30.78 -7.26 -10.65
N THR A 543 -31.94 -7.39 -10.01
CA THR A 543 -33.20 -7.75 -10.70
C THR A 543 -33.60 -6.68 -11.71
N THR A 544 -33.42 -5.40 -11.37
CA THR A 544 -33.66 -4.28 -12.29
C THR A 544 -32.73 -4.36 -13.51
N SER A 545 -31.43 -4.54 -13.29
CA SER A 545 -30.44 -4.75 -14.36
C SER A 545 -30.80 -5.94 -15.26
N ALA A 546 -31.23 -7.06 -14.67
CA ALA A 546 -31.63 -8.26 -15.40
C ALA A 546 -32.87 -8.04 -16.28
N LEU A 547 -33.92 -7.43 -15.71
CA LEU A 547 -35.18 -7.16 -16.42
C LEU A 547 -35.02 -6.13 -17.53
N LEU A 548 -34.26 -5.05 -17.28
CA LEU A 548 -33.97 -4.02 -18.28
C LEU A 548 -33.12 -4.59 -19.42
N THR A 549 -32.07 -5.36 -19.10
CA THR A 549 -31.25 -6.03 -20.12
C THR A 549 -32.08 -7.01 -20.95
N ARG A 550 -33.01 -7.74 -20.30
CA ARG A 550 -33.92 -8.65 -20.99
C ARG A 550 -34.91 -7.93 -21.92
N ARG A 551 -35.44 -6.79 -21.49
CA ARG A 551 -36.44 -6.00 -22.24
C ARG A 551 -35.81 -5.25 -23.42
N ALA A 552 -34.74 -4.51 -23.17
CA ALA A 552 -34.07 -3.68 -24.17
C ALA A 552 -33.09 -4.47 -25.05
N GLY A 553 -32.63 -5.62 -24.57
CA GLY A 553 -31.63 -6.46 -25.22
C GLY A 553 -30.20 -6.17 -24.72
N VAL A 554 -29.31 -7.12 -24.94
CA VAL A 554 -27.92 -7.11 -24.41
C VAL A 554 -27.08 -5.92 -24.86
N LYS A 555 -27.45 -5.24 -25.96
CA LYS A 555 -26.78 -4.01 -26.41
C LYS A 555 -26.94 -2.84 -25.44
N PHE A 556 -28.06 -2.80 -24.71
CA PHE A 556 -28.36 -1.76 -23.71
C PHE A 556 -27.99 -2.18 -22.28
N TYR A 557 -27.23 -3.29 -22.13
CA TYR A 557 -26.71 -3.73 -20.83
C TYR A 557 -26.00 -2.61 -20.05
N PRO A 558 -25.11 -1.77 -20.65
CA PRO A 558 -24.47 -0.69 -19.91
C PRO A 558 -25.46 0.33 -19.34
N LEU A 559 -26.54 0.62 -20.07
CA LEU A 559 -27.59 1.53 -19.61
C LEU A 559 -28.41 0.91 -18.47
N ALA A 560 -28.71 -0.39 -18.55
CA ALA A 560 -29.40 -1.12 -17.47
C ALA A 560 -28.59 -1.08 -16.17
N VAL A 561 -27.28 -1.31 -16.24
CA VAL A 561 -26.35 -1.21 -15.10
C VAL A 561 -26.30 0.23 -14.57
N ALA A 562 -26.24 1.25 -15.42
CA ALA A 562 -26.22 2.65 -14.99
C ALA A 562 -27.50 3.06 -14.23
N ILE A 563 -28.66 2.57 -14.66
CA ILE A 563 -29.94 2.80 -13.96
C ILE A 563 -29.92 2.11 -12.59
N ALA A 564 -29.48 0.85 -12.52
CA ALA A 564 -29.36 0.14 -11.25
C ALA A 564 -28.35 0.81 -10.30
N ALA A 565 -27.22 1.29 -10.82
CA ALA A 565 -26.23 2.06 -10.04
C ALA A 565 -26.83 3.36 -9.50
N THR A 566 -27.66 4.05 -10.27
CA THR A 566 -28.34 5.27 -9.81
C THR A 566 -29.30 4.98 -8.65
N ILE A 567 -30.08 3.89 -8.75
CA ILE A 567 -30.96 3.41 -7.67
C ILE A 567 -30.13 3.07 -6.42
N HIS A 568 -29.02 2.35 -6.60
CA HIS A 568 -28.09 1.99 -5.54
C HIS A 568 -27.54 3.24 -4.84
N ILE A 569 -26.97 4.18 -5.59
CA ILE A 569 -26.39 5.43 -5.09
C ILE A 569 -27.44 6.21 -4.29
N THR A 570 -28.64 6.37 -4.84
CA THR A 570 -29.70 7.15 -4.20
C THR A 570 -30.14 6.51 -2.88
N TYR A 571 -30.21 5.17 -2.83
CA TYR A 571 -30.54 4.45 -1.62
C TYR A 571 -29.44 4.58 -0.54
N ASN A 572 -28.17 4.39 -0.91
CA ASN A 572 -27.06 4.51 0.04
C ASN A 572 -26.94 5.95 0.57
N LEU A 573 -27.06 6.95 -0.31
CA LEU A 573 -27.08 8.35 0.12
C LEU A 573 -28.28 8.65 1.03
N TYR A 574 -29.46 8.04 0.79
CA TYR A 574 -30.62 8.17 1.67
C TYR A 574 -30.35 7.60 3.07
N LEU A 575 -29.75 6.42 3.16
CA LEU A 575 -29.37 5.82 4.45
C LEU A 575 -28.33 6.66 5.21
N LEU A 576 -27.43 7.32 4.48
CA LEU A 576 -26.38 8.15 5.05
C LEU A 576 -26.82 9.58 5.43
N ARG A 577 -28.06 9.99 5.15
CA ARG A 577 -28.57 11.34 5.49
C ARG A 577 -28.51 11.66 6.99
N GLY A 578 -28.57 10.66 7.86
CA GLY A 578 -28.41 10.86 9.30
C GLY A 578 -26.95 11.03 9.74
N ALA A 579 -25.99 10.64 8.90
CA ALA A 579 -24.55 10.67 9.17
C ALA A 579 -23.85 11.85 8.47
N ILE A 580 -24.42 12.37 7.39
CA ILE A 580 -23.90 13.50 6.63
C ILE A 580 -24.87 14.66 6.84
N ASN A 581 -24.42 15.72 7.53
CA ASN A 581 -25.17 16.98 7.62
C ASN A 581 -25.16 17.66 6.24
N VAL A 582 -26.00 17.19 5.31
CA VAL A 582 -26.27 17.84 4.01
C VAL A 582 -27.72 18.30 3.98
#